data_AF-A0A3Q9RN52-F1
#
_entry.id   AF-A0A3Q9RN52-F1
#
_cell.length_a   1.000
_cell.length_b   1.000
_cell.length_c   1.000
_cell.angle_alpha   90.00
_cell.angle_beta   90.00
_cell.angle_gamma   90.00
#
_symmetry.space_group_name_H-M   'P 1'
#
loop_
_entity.id
_entity.type
_entity.pdbx_description
1 polymer ?
#
loop_
_entity_poly.entity_id
_entity_poly.type
_entity_poly.pdbx_seq_one_letter_code
_entity_poly.pdbx_strand_id
1 'polypeptide(L)'
;MELKDILSNIFYSIVGLIFSLLFLGYSIYLLRKRRQGKGFYWDKEGIVIDLQGNKVYWNEIESIQYSNVRGMKSTVIYPHYTYHEKIRIRRKKWMPTPAHSIDWFYIEKPKEFHRDLMKTWEEKRH
;
A
#
# COMPACT_ATOMS: atom_id res chain seq x y z
N MET A 1 -8.58 0.24 53.21
CA MET A 1 -8.03 0.28 51.84
C MET A 1 -6.95 1.34 51.83
N GLU A 2 -5.69 0.96 51.59
CA GLU A 2 -4.59 1.92 51.67
C GLU A 2 -4.61 2.85 50.46
N LEU A 3 -4.18 4.10 50.63
CA LEU A 3 -4.09 5.09 49.54
C LEU A 3 -3.27 4.55 48.35
N LYS A 4 -2.27 3.71 48.62
CA LYS A 4 -1.46 3.03 47.62
C LYS A 4 -2.26 2.06 46.74
N ASP A 5 -3.22 1.33 47.33
CA ASP A 5 -4.07 0.40 46.59
C ASP A 5 -5.01 1.15 45.63
N ILE A 6 -5.56 2.28 46.09
CA ILE A 6 -6.43 3.14 45.28
C ILE A 6 -5.65 3.71 44.10
N LEU A 7 -4.45 4.25 44.36
CA LEU A 7 -3.57 4.80 43.31
C LEU A 7 -3.14 3.72 42.30
N SER A 8 -2.82 2.52 42.77
CA SER A 8 -2.45 1.38 41.93
C SER A 8 -3.61 0.95 41.01
N ASN A 9 -4.82 0.83 41.55
CA ASN A 9 -6.01 0.47 40.79
C ASN A 9 -6.37 1.53 39.74
N ILE A 10 -6.25 2.82 40.08
CA ILE A 10 -6.44 3.93 39.14
C ILE A 10 -5.40 3.85 38.02
N PHE A 11 -4.13 3.60 38.35
CA PHE A 11 -3.06 3.46 37.37
C PHE A 11 -3.34 2.31 36.38
N TYR A 12 -3.66 1.11 36.87
CA TYR A 12 -4.00 -0.02 35.99
C TYR A 12 -5.24 0.25 35.13
N SER A 13 -6.24 0.95 35.68
CA SER A 13 -7.43 1.34 34.93
C SER A 13 -7.10 2.31 33.79
N ILE A 14 -6.25 3.31 34.05
CA ILE A 14 -5.78 4.27 33.02
C ILE A 14 -4.98 3.56 31.94
N VAL A 15 -4.03 2.69 32.33
CA VAL A 15 -3.23 1.91 31.36
C VAL A 15 -4.13 1.02 30.51
N GLY A 16 -5.09 0.32 31.13
CA GLY A 16 -6.07 -0.52 30.43
C GLY A 16 -6.92 0.28 29.43
N LEU A 17 -7.34 1.49 29.79
CA LEU A 17 -8.06 2.40 28.90
C LEU A 17 -7.21 2.83 27.70
N ILE A 18 -5.95 3.20 27.94
CA ILE A 18 -5.01 3.58 26.87
C ILE A 18 -4.83 2.43 25.88
N PHE A 19 -4.56 1.21 26.36
CA PHE A 19 -4.43 0.04 25.50
C PHE A 19 -5.70 -0.24 24.72
N SER A 20 -6.86 -0.16 25.38
CA SER A 20 -8.16 -0.39 24.72
C SER A 20 -8.40 0.60 23.58
N LEU A 21 -8.09 1.89 23.80
CA LEU A 21 -8.21 2.93 22.77
C LEU A 21 -7.21 2.72 21.63
N LEU A 22 -5.97 2.31 21.92
CA LEU A 22 -4.97 1.98 20.90
C LEU A 22 -5.43 0.82 20.01
N PHE A 23 -5.92 -0.27 20.61
CA PHE A 23 -6.42 -1.42 19.86
C PHE A 23 -7.68 -1.08 19.05
N LEU A 24 -8.59 -0.28 19.61
CA LEU A 24 -9.78 0.18 18.88
C LEU A 24 -9.38 1.04 17.67
N GLY A 25 -8.51 2.02 17.86
CA GLY A 25 -8.00 2.88 16.80
C GLY A 25 -7.30 2.09 15.70
N TYR A 26 -6.44 1.13 16.09
CA TYR A 26 -5.75 0.25 15.15
C TYR A 26 -6.72 -0.67 14.39
N SER A 27 -7.76 -1.18 15.06
CA SER A 27 -8.80 -2.00 14.43
C SER A 27 -9.60 -1.24 13.39
N ILE A 28 -9.99 0.01 13.70
CA ILE A 28 -10.67 0.91 12.76
C ILE A 28 -9.77 1.23 11.57
N TYR A 29 -8.48 1.51 11.81
CA TYR A 29 -7.49 1.72 10.76
C TYR A 29 -7.39 0.52 9.81
N LEU A 30 -7.25 -0.69 10.37
CA LEU A 30 -7.18 -1.92 9.58
C LEU A 30 -8.47 -2.18 8.80
N LEU A 31 -9.64 -1.94 9.40
CA LEU A 31 -10.94 -2.09 8.74
C LEU A 31 -11.05 -1.13 7.54
N ARG A 32 -10.67 0.14 7.72
CA ARG A 32 -10.63 1.11 6.63
C ARG A 32 -9.72 0.61 5.52
N LYS A 33 -8.51 0.13 5.85
CA LYS A 33 -7.55 -0.37 4.86
C LYS A 33 -8.05 -1.62 4.13
N ARG A 34 -8.80 -2.50 4.80
CA ARG A 34 -9.47 -3.65 4.14
C ARG A 34 -10.53 -3.17 3.14
N ARG A 35 -11.36 -2.20 3.51
CA ARG A 35 -12.37 -1.62 2.60
C ARG A 35 -11.77 -0.94 1.37
N GLN A 36 -10.55 -0.42 1.47
CA GLN A 36 -9.85 0.16 0.32
C GLN A 36 -9.46 -0.88 -0.73
N GLY A 37 -9.24 -2.14 -0.31
CA GLY A 37 -8.86 -3.24 -1.18
C GLY A 37 -7.49 -3.07 -1.84
N LYS A 38 -6.62 -4.07 -1.72
CA LYS A 38 -5.48 -4.20 -2.64
C LYS A 38 -5.98 -5.03 -3.81
N GLY A 39 -6.09 -4.43 -4.98
CA GLY A 39 -6.38 -5.11 -6.23
C GLY A 39 -5.38 -4.63 -7.25
N PHE A 40 -4.74 -5.59 -7.92
CA PHE A 40 -3.69 -5.32 -8.88
C PHE A 40 -4.10 -5.94 -10.20
N TYR A 41 -4.32 -5.07 -11.18
CA TYR A 41 -4.58 -5.47 -12.55
C TYR A 41 -4.08 -4.36 -13.46
N TRP A 42 -4.03 -4.63 -14.76
CA TRP A 42 -3.69 -3.63 -15.75
C TRP A 42 -4.73 -3.64 -16.86
N ASP A 43 -4.92 -2.47 -17.48
CA ASP A 43 -5.81 -2.28 -18.60
C ASP A 43 -5.10 -1.60 -19.78
N LYS A 44 -5.88 -1.16 -20.78
CA LYS A 44 -5.32 -0.55 -21.98
C LYS A 44 -4.55 0.74 -21.70
N GLU A 45 -4.83 1.44 -20.60
CA GLU A 45 -4.27 2.75 -20.27
C GLU A 45 -3.11 2.68 -19.28
N GLY A 46 -3.12 1.71 -18.36
CA GLY A 46 -2.08 1.59 -17.35
C GLY A 46 -2.30 0.50 -16.30
N ILE A 47 -1.53 0.60 -15.22
CA ILE A 47 -1.56 -0.34 -14.11
C ILE A 47 -2.41 0.25 -12.98
N VAL A 48 -3.43 -0.49 -12.56
CA VAL A 48 -4.28 -0.14 -11.43
C VAL A 48 -3.67 -0.74 -10.15
N ILE A 49 -3.42 0.13 -9.18
CA ILE A 49 -2.66 -0.20 -7.96
C ILE A 49 -3.54 -0.37 -6.71
N ASP A 50 -4.84 -0.10 -6.82
CA ASP A 50 -5.83 -0.35 -5.78
C ASP A 50 -7.25 -0.52 -6.35
N LEU A 51 -8.18 -1.03 -5.54
CA LEU A 51 -9.58 -1.20 -5.94
C LEU A 51 -10.35 0.12 -6.05
N GLN A 52 -9.70 1.26 -5.82
CA GLN A 52 -10.30 2.60 -5.94
C GLN A 52 -10.10 3.18 -7.34
N GLY A 53 -9.45 2.44 -8.24
CA GLY A 53 -9.17 2.87 -9.61
C GLY A 53 -7.97 3.81 -9.71
N ASN A 54 -7.13 3.93 -8.68
CA ASN A 54 -5.89 4.69 -8.80
C ASN A 54 -4.95 3.96 -9.77
N LYS A 55 -4.51 4.70 -10.78
CA LYS A 55 -3.76 4.16 -11.91
C LYS A 55 -2.45 4.90 -12.12
N VAL A 56 -1.44 4.16 -12.54
CA VAL A 56 -0.21 4.68 -13.15
C VAL A 56 -0.29 4.38 -14.64
N TYR A 57 -0.30 5.41 -15.48
CA TYR A 57 -0.48 5.25 -16.93
C TYR A 57 0.80 4.70 -17.58
N TRP A 58 0.66 3.94 -18.67
CA TRP A 58 1.81 3.32 -19.35
C TRP A 58 2.90 4.32 -19.73
N ASN A 59 2.51 5.50 -20.23
CA ASN A 59 3.41 6.58 -20.63
C ASN A 59 4.08 7.31 -19.45
N GLU A 60 3.61 7.09 -18.21
CA GLU A 60 4.19 7.67 -17.01
C GLU A 60 5.22 6.75 -16.36
N ILE A 61 5.29 5.48 -16.78
CA ILE A 61 6.19 4.47 -16.22
C ILE A 61 7.56 4.59 -16.85
N GLU A 62 8.58 4.76 -16.02
CA GLU A 62 9.98 4.76 -16.42
C GLU A 62 10.55 3.34 -16.40
N SER A 63 10.27 2.58 -15.35
CA SER A 63 10.68 1.18 -15.26
C SER A 63 9.78 0.34 -14.38
N ILE A 64 9.74 -0.97 -14.65
CA ILE A 64 9.14 -1.99 -13.80
C ILE A 64 10.25 -2.97 -13.42
N GLN A 65 10.42 -3.23 -12.12
CA GLN A 65 11.51 -4.04 -11.60
C GLN A 65 11.01 -5.11 -10.64
N TYR A 66 11.68 -6.25 -10.64
CA TYR A 66 11.56 -7.23 -9.56
C TYR A 66 12.41 -6.77 -8.37
N SER A 67 11.83 -6.83 -7.18
CA SER A 67 12.53 -6.51 -5.93
C SER A 67 12.37 -7.65 -4.93
N ASN A 68 13.46 -7.97 -4.22
CA ASN A 68 13.49 -8.94 -3.14
C ASN A 68 14.24 -8.35 -1.94
N VAL A 69 13.50 -7.72 -1.04
CA VAL A 69 14.07 -7.09 0.15
C VAL A 69 13.77 -7.97 1.35
N ARG A 70 14.80 -8.52 1.99
CA ARG A 70 14.67 -9.38 3.19
C ARG A 70 13.68 -10.54 3.01
N GLY A 71 13.61 -11.13 1.82
CA GLY A 71 12.69 -12.22 1.48
C GLY A 71 11.29 -11.76 1.04
N MET A 72 10.97 -10.47 1.14
CA MET A 72 9.73 -9.91 0.63
C MET A 72 9.89 -9.59 -0.86
N LYS A 73 9.28 -10.44 -1.68
CA LYS A 73 9.25 -10.29 -3.14
C LYS A 73 8.15 -9.34 -3.56
N SER A 74 8.47 -8.44 -4.48
CA SER A 74 7.51 -7.49 -5.04
C SER A 74 7.86 -7.15 -6.48
N THR A 75 6.85 -6.70 -7.21
CA THR A 75 7.03 -6.01 -8.49
C THR A 75 6.87 -4.53 -8.24
N VAL A 76 7.90 -3.75 -8.53
CA VAL A 76 7.94 -2.32 -8.23
C VAL A 76 7.83 -1.53 -9.52
N ILE A 77 6.87 -0.62 -9.57
CA ILE A 77 6.63 0.28 -10.69
C ILE A 77 7.20 1.63 -10.32
N TYR A 78 8.13 2.12 -11.13
CA TYR A 78 8.77 3.42 -10.99
C TYR A 78 8.21 4.37 -12.06
N PRO A 79 7.34 5.32 -11.69
CA PRO A 79 6.96 6.38 -12.60
C PRO A 79 8.11 7.38 -12.76
N HIS A 80 8.22 7.99 -13.93
CA HIS A 80 9.19 9.06 -14.16
C HIS A 80 8.91 10.24 -13.22
N TYR A 81 9.97 10.86 -12.68
CA TYR A 81 9.88 11.87 -11.62
C TYR A 81 8.97 13.06 -11.96
N THR A 82 8.90 13.44 -13.23
CA THR A 82 8.03 14.53 -13.73
C THR A 82 6.54 14.25 -13.53
N TYR A 83 6.13 12.99 -13.41
CA TYR A 83 4.74 12.59 -13.22
C TYR A 83 4.36 12.36 -11.75
N HIS A 84 5.31 12.36 -10.82
CA HIS A 84 5.04 12.06 -9.40
C HIS A 84 3.96 12.97 -8.81
N GLU A 85 4.01 14.26 -9.14
CA GLU A 85 3.05 15.25 -8.63
C GLU A 85 1.67 15.08 -9.27
N LYS A 86 1.61 14.82 -10.58
CA LYS A 86 0.35 14.52 -11.28
C LYS A 86 -0.32 13.28 -10.71
N ILE A 87 0.46 12.21 -10.46
CA ILE A 87 -0.01 10.98 -9.81
C ILE A 87 -0.51 11.30 -8.38
N ARG A 88 0.23 12.07 -7.60
CA ARG A 88 -0.14 12.47 -6.23
C ARG A 88 -1.52 13.14 -6.17
N ILE A 89 -1.73 14.13 -7.04
CA ILE A 89 -2.98 14.91 -7.10
C ILE A 89 -4.16 13.99 -7.44
N ARG A 90 -4.03 13.13 -8.47
CA ARG A 90 -5.09 12.16 -8.84
C ARG A 90 -5.43 11.21 -7.70
N ARG A 91 -4.40 10.75 -6.97
CA ARG A 91 -4.55 9.83 -5.83
C ARG A 91 -4.99 10.49 -4.54
N LYS A 92 -5.15 11.83 -4.51
CA LYS A 92 -5.49 12.62 -3.33
C LYS A 92 -4.56 12.30 -2.14
N LYS A 93 -3.26 12.12 -2.42
CA LYS A 93 -2.24 11.83 -1.41
C LYS A 93 -1.58 13.13 -0.94
N TRP A 94 -1.20 13.15 0.34
CA TRP A 94 -0.48 14.27 0.92
C TRP A 94 0.94 14.41 0.33
N MET A 95 1.66 13.30 0.16
CA MET A 95 3.01 13.26 -0.45
C MET A 95 3.05 12.47 -1.76
N PRO A 96 3.95 12.83 -2.70
CA PRO A 96 4.19 12.04 -3.90
C PRO A 96 4.75 10.68 -3.52
N THR A 97 4.47 9.68 -4.36
CA THR A 97 4.96 8.33 -4.17
C THR A 97 5.92 8.00 -5.31
N PRO A 98 7.23 7.88 -5.06
CA PRO A 98 8.21 7.67 -6.12
C PRO A 98 8.19 6.26 -6.70
N ALA A 99 7.63 5.30 -5.96
CA ALA A 99 7.57 3.91 -6.37
C ALA A 99 6.27 3.25 -5.87
N HIS A 100 5.68 2.40 -6.69
CA HIS A 100 4.50 1.63 -6.33
C HIS A 100 4.86 0.15 -6.26
N SER A 101 4.89 -0.40 -5.04
CA SER A 101 5.17 -1.82 -4.84
C SER A 101 3.89 -2.66 -4.91
N ILE A 102 3.98 -3.74 -5.67
CA ILE A 102 2.98 -4.81 -5.72
C ILE A 102 3.62 -6.02 -5.02
N ASP A 103 3.28 -6.19 -3.75
CA ASP A 103 3.87 -7.27 -2.95
C ASP A 103 3.31 -8.62 -3.42
N TRP A 104 4.20 -9.56 -3.73
CA TRP A 104 3.83 -10.87 -4.30
C TRP A 104 2.95 -11.69 -3.37
N PHE A 105 2.99 -11.42 -2.07
CA PHE A 105 2.11 -12.03 -1.07
C PHE A 105 0.62 -11.83 -1.36
N TYR A 106 0.24 -10.78 -2.10
CA TYR A 106 -1.16 -10.50 -2.45
C TYR A 106 -1.62 -11.13 -3.77
N ILE A 107 -0.73 -11.81 -4.50
CA ILE A 107 -1.02 -12.35 -5.83
C ILE A 107 -0.88 -13.87 -5.79
N GLU A 108 -1.85 -14.57 -6.38
CA GLU A 108 -1.85 -16.04 -6.43
C GLU A 108 -0.70 -16.61 -7.27
N LYS A 109 -0.49 -16.05 -8.46
CA LYS A 109 0.60 -16.44 -9.39
C LYS A 109 1.54 -15.27 -9.68
N PRO A 110 2.36 -14.84 -8.70
CA PRO A 110 3.08 -13.57 -8.78
C PRO A 110 4.19 -13.55 -9.83
N LYS A 111 4.82 -14.70 -10.09
CA LYS A 111 5.83 -14.84 -11.15
C LYS A 111 5.23 -14.64 -12.55
N GLU A 112 4.08 -15.27 -12.80
CA GLU A 112 3.33 -15.12 -14.06
C GLU A 112 2.85 -13.69 -14.21
N PHE A 113 2.24 -13.13 -13.15
CA PHE A 113 1.82 -11.72 -13.11
C PHE A 113 2.97 -10.78 -13.49
N HIS A 114 4.14 -10.91 -12.86
CA HIS A 114 5.27 -10.04 -13.15
C HIS A 114 5.75 -10.17 -14.61
N ARG A 115 5.88 -11.40 -15.11
CA ARG A 115 6.31 -11.67 -16.48
C ARG A 115 5.32 -11.07 -17.50
N ASP A 116 4.03 -11.31 -17.30
CA ASP A 116 2.99 -10.89 -18.23
C ASP A 116 2.81 -9.36 -18.22
N LEU A 117 3.02 -8.74 -17.04
CA LEU A 117 3.07 -7.30 -16.88
C LEU A 117 4.27 -6.68 -17.62
N MET A 118 5.46 -7.27 -17.48
CA MET A 118 6.66 -6.82 -18.20
C MET A 118 6.47 -6.88 -19.71
N LYS A 119 5.93 -8.01 -20.21
CA LYS A 119 5.63 -8.18 -21.64
C LYS A 119 4.64 -7.12 -22.13
N THR A 120 3.57 -6.90 -21.37
CA THR A 120 2.55 -5.89 -21.73
C THR A 120 3.15 -4.48 -21.73
N TRP A 121 4.00 -4.16 -20.76
CA TRP A 121 4.67 -2.86 -20.70
C TRP A 121 5.61 -2.64 -21.89
N GLU A 122 6.37 -3.66 -22.30
CA GLU A 122 7.20 -3.62 -23.51
C GLU A 122 6.36 -3.35 -24.76
N GLU A 123 5.23 -4.05 -24.93
CA GLU A 123 4.30 -3.83 -26.05
C GLU A 123 3.70 -2.42 -26.07
N LYS A 124 3.52 -1.79 -24.89
CA LYS A 124 2.95 -0.43 -24.77
C LYS A 124 3.97 0.69 -24.90
N ARG A 125 5.26 0.36 -24.90
CA ARG A 125 6.37 1.32 -25.04
C ARG A 125 6.70 1.64 -26.50
N HIS A 126 6.16 0.85 -27.43
CA HIS A 126 6.28 1.00 -28.88
C HIS A 126 4.99 1.56 -29.48
#